data_AF-A0AAV9BGK1-F1
#
_entry.id   AF-A0AAV9BGK1-F1
#
_cell.length_a   1.000
_cell.length_b   1.000
_cell.length_c   1.000
_cell.angle_alpha   90.00
_cell.angle_beta   90.00
_cell.angle_gamma   90.00
#
_symmetry.space_group_name_H-M   'P 1'
#
loop_
_entity.id
_entity.type
_entity.pdbx_description
1 polymer ?
#
loop_
_entity_poly.entity_id
_entity_poly.type
_entity_poly.pdbx_seq_one_letter_code
_entity_poly.pdbx_strand_id
1 'polypeptide(L)'
;MSVFIVPTEMHPPLTLHRHPMCAEIIEEFQKCHTDHPIAKFFGKCTDLKIKLDKCFRQEKAMKRKVNFEESKKFKEKLDAYKKEMEDKVQID
;
A
#
# COMPACT_ATOMS: atom_id res chain seq x y z
N MET A 1 -30.56 2.47 -20.72
CA MET A 1 -30.70 1.24 -19.90
C MET A 1 -29.34 0.92 -19.35
N SER A 2 -29.10 1.29 -18.10
CA SER A 2 -27.81 1.21 -17.44
C SER A 2 -27.59 -0.22 -16.96
N VAL A 3 -26.79 -1.00 -17.69
CA VAL A 3 -26.32 -2.30 -17.20
C VAL A 3 -25.06 -2.04 -16.38
N PHE A 4 -25.24 -1.52 -15.17
CA PHE A 4 -24.22 -1.56 -14.12
C PHE A 4 -24.16 -3.00 -13.59
N ILE A 5 -23.64 -3.91 -14.39
CA ILE A 5 -23.05 -5.14 -13.85
C ILE A 5 -21.72 -4.69 -13.26
N VAL A 6 -21.71 -4.30 -11.98
CA VAL A 6 -20.48 -4.24 -11.21
C VAL A 6 -20.08 -5.70 -10.98
N PRO A 7 -19.03 -6.22 -11.63
CA PRO A 7 -18.53 -7.53 -11.28
C PRO A 7 -18.06 -7.45 -9.83
N THR A 8 -18.40 -8.47 -9.06
CA THR A 8 -18.02 -8.61 -7.66
C THR A 8 -16.49 -8.65 -7.50
N GLU A 9 -15.89 -7.47 -7.40
CA GLU A 9 -14.55 -7.29 -6.89
C GLU A 9 -14.59 -7.61 -5.40
N MET A 10 -14.23 -8.85 -5.05
CA MET A 10 -13.92 -9.27 -3.68
C MET A 10 -12.60 -8.65 -3.20
N HIS A 11 -12.37 -7.38 -3.52
CA HIS A 11 -11.17 -6.63 -3.16
C HIS A 11 -11.41 -5.12 -3.31
N PRO A 12 -10.97 -4.27 -2.38
CA PRO A 12 -11.00 -2.82 -2.53
C PRO A 12 -10.01 -2.39 -3.64
N PRO A 13 -10.37 -1.47 -4.55
CA PRO A 13 -9.65 -1.24 -5.81
C PRO A 13 -8.12 -1.20 -5.62
N LEU A 14 -7.46 -2.20 -6.18
CA LEU A 14 -6.03 -2.37 -6.29
C LEU A 14 -5.58 -1.28 -7.23
N THR A 15 -5.37 -0.12 -6.63
CA THR A 15 -4.75 1.01 -7.30
C THR A 15 -3.30 0.60 -7.58
N LEU A 16 -3.08 -0.02 -8.74
CA LEU A 16 -1.78 -0.54 -9.22
C LEU A 16 -0.67 0.49 -9.06
N HIS A 17 -1.01 1.77 -9.28
CA HIS A 17 -0.14 2.93 -9.09
C HIS A 17 0.42 3.11 -7.66
N ARG A 18 -0.18 2.47 -6.65
CA ARG A 18 0.24 2.59 -5.24
C ARG A 18 1.22 1.50 -4.80
N HIS A 19 1.41 0.47 -5.65
CA HIS A 19 2.12 -0.77 -5.32
C HIS A 19 3.12 -1.19 -6.42
N PRO A 20 4.15 -0.38 -6.70
CA PRO A 20 5.08 -0.65 -7.81
C PRO A 20 5.86 -1.97 -7.63
N MET A 21 6.11 -2.42 -6.39
CA MET A 21 6.82 -3.68 -6.15
C MET A 21 5.97 -4.93 -6.33
N CYS A 22 4.63 -4.80 -6.37
CA CYS A 22 3.71 -5.93 -6.47
C CYS A 22 2.96 -5.94 -7.81
N ALA A 23 3.30 -5.05 -8.75
CA ALA A 23 2.57 -4.87 -10.00
C ALA A 23 2.50 -6.15 -10.85
N GLU A 24 3.60 -6.87 -10.98
CA GLU A 24 3.68 -8.13 -11.75
C GLU A 24 2.71 -9.20 -11.20
N ILE A 25 2.63 -9.35 -9.87
CA ILE A 25 1.75 -10.32 -9.20
C ILE A 25 0.28 -9.92 -9.37
N ILE A 26 -0.01 -8.62 -9.41
CA ILE A 26 -1.36 -8.10 -9.66
C ILE A 26 -1.80 -8.44 -11.09
N GLU A 27 -0.92 -8.26 -12.07
CA GLU A 27 -1.21 -8.60 -13.47
C GLU A 27 -1.48 -10.10 -13.62
N GLU A 28 -0.67 -10.97 -13.01
CA GLU A 28 -0.90 -12.42 -13.01
C GLU A 28 -2.23 -12.80 -12.34
N PHE A 29 -2.55 -12.16 -11.22
CA PHE A 29 -3.80 -12.38 -10.51
C PHE A 29 -5.02 -11.95 -11.33
N GLN A 30 -4.93 -10.80 -12.00
CA GLN A 30 -5.97 -10.31 -12.92
C GLN A 30 -6.12 -11.24 -14.12
N LYS A 31 -5.03 -11.69 -14.75
CA LYS A 31 -5.08 -12.69 -15.84
C LYS A 31 -5.77 -13.97 -15.40
N CYS A 32 -5.44 -14.50 -14.22
CA CYS A 32 -6.10 -15.69 -13.67
C CYS A 32 -7.61 -15.49 -13.49
N HIS A 33 -8.04 -14.30 -13.07
CA HIS A 33 -9.46 -13.95 -12.93
C HIS A 33 -10.17 -13.76 -14.28
N THR A 34 -9.49 -13.22 -15.28
CA THR A 34 -10.00 -13.06 -16.66
C THR A 34 -10.15 -14.40 -17.36
N ASP A 35 -9.16 -15.29 -17.24
CA ASP A 35 -9.15 -16.60 -17.89
C ASP A 35 -10.14 -17.58 -17.24
N HIS A 36 -10.44 -17.39 -15.95
CA HIS A 36 -11.27 -18.31 -15.17
C HIS A 36 -12.38 -17.60 -14.37
N PRO A 37 -13.38 -17.01 -15.05
CA PRO A 37 -14.45 -16.24 -14.39
C PRO A 37 -15.32 -17.10 -13.45
N ILE A 38 -15.41 -18.41 -13.67
CA ILE A 38 -16.16 -19.36 -12.83
C ILE A 38 -15.23 -20.05 -11.81
N ALA A 39 -13.98 -20.34 -12.20
CA ALA A 39 -13.04 -21.05 -11.33
C ALA A 39 -12.47 -20.18 -10.19
N LYS A 40 -12.71 -18.85 -10.21
CA LYS A 40 -12.44 -17.96 -9.07
C LYS A 40 -13.14 -18.44 -7.78
N PHE A 41 -14.30 -19.06 -7.91
CA PHE A 41 -15.06 -19.61 -6.78
C PHE A 41 -14.54 -20.99 -6.31
N PHE A 42 -13.76 -21.68 -7.13
CA PHE A 42 -13.15 -22.97 -6.82
C PHE A 42 -11.71 -22.86 -6.29
N GLY A 43 -11.22 -21.63 -6.09
CA GLY A 43 -9.92 -21.39 -5.49
C GLY A 43 -8.72 -21.59 -6.42
N LYS A 44 -8.91 -21.67 -7.75
CA LYS A 44 -7.80 -21.80 -8.72
C LYS A 44 -6.78 -20.66 -8.65
N CYS A 45 -7.21 -19.46 -8.27
CA CYS A 45 -6.35 -18.27 -8.17
C CYS A 45 -5.93 -17.97 -6.71
N THR A 46 -6.19 -18.87 -5.76
CA THR A 46 -5.90 -18.67 -4.34
C THR A 46 -4.40 -18.55 -4.07
N ASP A 47 -3.56 -19.32 -4.78
CA ASP A 47 -2.10 -19.24 -4.60
C ASP A 47 -1.54 -17.87 -5.01
N LEU A 48 -2.03 -17.31 -6.11
CA LEU A 48 -1.69 -15.96 -6.57
C LEU A 48 -2.18 -14.90 -5.58
N LYS A 49 -3.38 -15.06 -5.03
CA LYS A 49 -3.91 -14.20 -3.95
C LYS A 49 -2.97 -14.21 -2.73
N ILE A 50 -2.52 -15.39 -2.28
CA ILE A 50 -1.62 -15.51 -1.12
C ILE A 50 -0.28 -14.82 -1.38
N LYS A 51 0.30 -14.98 -2.58
CA LYS A 51 1.53 -14.30 -2.97
C LYS A 51 1.36 -12.78 -2.97
N LEU A 52 0.25 -12.30 -3.51
CA LEU A 52 -0.09 -10.89 -3.57
C LEU A 52 -0.24 -10.29 -2.16
N ASP A 53 -0.95 -10.97 -1.26
CA ASP A 53 -1.12 -10.54 0.13
C ASP A 53 0.22 -10.48 0.88
N LYS A 54 1.13 -11.42 0.63
CA LYS A 54 2.49 -11.38 1.19
C LYS A 54 3.27 -10.17 0.69
N CYS A 55 3.20 -9.88 -0.61
CA CYS A 55 3.86 -8.73 -1.20
C CYS A 55 3.35 -7.41 -0.60
N PHE A 56 2.03 -7.23 -0.48
CA PHE A 56 1.45 -6.03 0.14
C PHE A 56 1.84 -5.88 1.61
N ARG A 57 1.93 -6.97 2.37
CA ARG A 57 2.39 -6.92 3.77
C ARG A 57 3.84 -6.47 3.86
N GLN A 58 4.71 -6.98 2.98
CA GLN A 58 6.11 -6.57 2.91
C GLN A 58 6.25 -5.10 2.52
N GLU A 59 5.56 -4.67 1.46
CA GLU A 59 5.61 -3.28 1.01
C GLU A 59 5.12 -2.31 2.09
N LYS A 60 4.02 -2.66 2.76
CA LYS A 60 3.50 -1.87 3.89
C LYS A 60 4.50 -1.81 5.05
N ALA A 61 5.19 -2.92 5.34
CA ALA A 61 6.21 -2.94 6.37
C ALA A 61 7.42 -2.06 6.01
N MET A 62 7.87 -2.09 4.76
CA MET A 62 8.96 -1.25 4.26
C MET A 62 8.60 0.23 4.33
N LYS A 63 7.44 0.62 3.80
CA LYS A 63 6.95 2.01 3.87
C LYS A 63 6.82 2.50 5.31
N ARG A 64 6.36 1.64 6.24
CA ARG A 64 6.29 1.99 7.67
C ARG A 64 7.66 2.24 8.29
N LYS A 65 8.68 1.45 7.93
CA LYS A 65 10.06 1.65 8.42
C LYS A 65 10.63 2.97 7.93
N VAL A 66 10.50 3.26 6.63
CA VAL A 66 10.96 4.52 6.03
C VAL A 66 10.28 5.72 6.67
N ASN A 67 8.94 5.70 6.76
CA ASN A 67 8.20 6.78 7.40
C ASN A 67 8.57 6.95 8.88
N PHE A 68 8.87 5.87 9.60
CA PHE A 68 9.29 5.94 11.00
C PHE A 68 10.66 6.63 11.14
N GLU A 69 11.63 6.28 10.29
CA GLU A 69 12.95 6.91 10.27
C GLU A 69 12.87 8.39 9.88
N GLU A 70 12.07 8.73 8.86
CA GLU A 70 11.83 10.12 8.45
C GLU A 70 11.13 10.92 9.56
N SER A 71 10.11 10.34 10.20
CA SER A 71 9.41 10.99 11.31
C SER A 71 10.33 11.24 12.49
N LYS A 72 11.25 10.31 12.79
CA LYS A 72 12.25 10.49 13.85
C LYS A 72 13.20 11.64 13.53
N LYS A 73 13.76 11.67 12.32
CA LYS A 73 14.66 12.75 11.87
C LYS A 73 13.95 14.10 11.85
N PHE A 74 12.70 14.14 11.40
CA PHE A 74 11.90 15.36 11.38
C PHE A 74 11.60 15.86 12.79
N LYS A 75 11.25 14.96 13.72
CA LYS A 75 11.02 15.30 15.12
C LYS A 75 12.27 15.87 15.79
N GLU A 76 13.43 15.23 15.61
CA GLU A 76 14.71 15.72 16.14
C GLU A 76 15.05 17.13 15.64
N LYS A 77 14.84 17.41 14.35
CA LYS A 77 15.03 18.74 13.77
C LYS A 77 14.05 19.77 14.33
N LEU A 78 12.79 19.38 14.50
CA LEU A 78 11.75 20.25 15.04
C LEU A 78 12.05 20.63 16.49
N ASP A 79 12.47 19.65 17.30
CA ASP A 79 12.79 19.86 18.71
C ASP A 79 14.04 20.76 18.87
N ALA A 80 15.06 20.58 18.02
CA ALA A 80 16.22 21.48 17.98
C ALA A 80 15.84 22.92 17.59
N TYR A 81 15.04 23.09 16.53
CA TYR A 81 14.54 24.40 16.10
C TYR A 81 13.72 25.10 17.19
N LYS A 82 12.84 24.37 17.89
CA LYS A 82 12.05 24.93 19.00
C LYS A 82 12.94 25.48 20.11
N LYS A 83 13.98 24.74 20.49
CA LYS A 83 14.93 25.18 21.52
C LYS A 83 15.68 26.44 21.09
N GLU A 84 16.17 26.50 19.85
CA GLU A 84 16.82 27.71 19.33
C GLU A 84 15.89 28.92 19.32
N MET A 85 14.60 28.72 19.06
CA MET A 85 13.59 29.78 19.11
C MET A 85 13.28 30.21 20.55
N GLU A 86 13.18 29.27 21.49
CA GLU A 86 13.00 29.55 22.92
C GLU A 86 14.18 30.36 23.49
N ASP A 87 15.41 30.00 23.12
CA ASP A 87 16.62 30.71 23.55
C ASP A 87 16.69 32.15 22.98
N LYS A 88 16.16 32.40 21.77
CA LYS A 88 16.08 33.76 21.19
C LYS A 88 15.02 34.61 21.86
N VAL A 89 13.86 34.04 22.18
CA VAL A 89 12.75 34.75 22.85
C VAL A 89 13.12 35.19 24.27
N GLN A 90 14.09 34.56 24.92
CA GLN A 90 14.57 34.98 26.24
C GLN A 90 15.62 36.10 26.23
N ILE A 91 16.19 36.42 25.06
CA ILE A 91 17.24 37.43 24.91
C ILE A 91 16.67 38.78 24.43
N ASP A 92 15.47 38.76 23.83
CA ASP A 92 14.64 39.94 23.51
C ASP A 92 13.79 40.40 24.72
#